data_AF-A0A3M1LQD6-F1
#
_entry.id   AF-A0A3M1LQD6-F1
#
_cell.length_a   1.000
_cell.length_b   1.000
_cell.length_c   1.000
_cell.angle_alpha   90.00
_cell.angle_beta   90.00
_cell.angle_gamma   90.00
#
_symmetry.space_group_name_H-M   'P 1'
#
loop_
_entity.id
_entity.type
_entity.pdbx_description
1 polymer ?
#
loop_
_entity_poly.entity_id
_entity_poly.type
_entity_poly.pdbx_seq_one_letter_code
_entity_poly.pdbx_strand_id
1 'polypeptide(L)'
;ILYHLTNSFALYDLSIHLMTIGFMGLTIKLYLPMMLPPIIGRVIKFQRFNLIPLYLLLIALGLRIIGMFLLTSNNELLLIIGTSGWLIIIALFLYARMIHKSMDVRF
;
A
#
# COMPACT_ATOMS: atom_id res chain seq x y z
N ILE A 1 -23.48 3.23 2.44
CA ILE A 1 -24.24 4.51 2.47
C ILE A 1 -23.61 5.55 1.54
N LEU A 2 -22.32 5.90 1.66
CA LEU A 2 -21.67 6.88 0.76
C LEU A 2 -21.46 6.43 -0.70
N TYR A 3 -21.14 5.16 -0.95
CA TYR A 3 -21.03 4.64 -2.33
C TYR A 3 -22.36 4.58 -3.10
N HIS A 4 -23.49 4.67 -2.39
CA HIS A 4 -24.82 4.80 -3.00
C HIS A 4 -25.12 6.24 -3.45
N LEU A 5 -24.32 7.23 -3.04
CA LEU A 5 -24.67 8.64 -3.22
C LEU A 5 -24.24 9.23 -4.56
N THR A 6 -23.32 8.62 -5.33
CA THR A 6 -23.05 8.92 -6.76
C THR A 6 -21.84 8.13 -7.28
N ASN A 7 -21.85 7.77 -8.56
CA ASN A 7 -20.73 7.11 -9.26
C ASN A 7 -19.41 7.90 -9.15
N SER A 8 -19.51 9.24 -9.03
CA SER A 8 -18.39 10.16 -8.85
C SER A 8 -17.63 9.94 -7.53
N PHE A 9 -18.32 9.62 -6.44
CA PHE A 9 -17.67 9.37 -5.15
C PHE A 9 -16.79 8.12 -5.20
N ALA A 10 -17.24 7.11 -5.92
CA ALA A 10 -16.57 5.83 -6.00
C ALA A 10 -15.31 5.88 -6.89
N LEU A 11 -15.36 6.65 -7.99
CA LEU A 11 -14.18 6.99 -8.78
C LEU A 11 -13.19 7.85 -7.99
N TYR A 12 -13.69 8.85 -7.25
CA TYR A 12 -12.86 9.69 -6.38
C TYR A 12 -12.11 8.87 -5.33
N ASP A 13 -12.80 7.95 -4.65
CA ASP A 13 -12.18 7.03 -3.70
C ASP A 13 -11.10 6.16 -4.35
N LEU A 14 -11.37 5.59 -5.52
CA LEU A 14 -10.39 4.80 -6.26
C LEU A 14 -9.17 5.66 -6.63
N SER A 15 -9.37 6.88 -7.10
CA SER A 15 -8.29 7.82 -7.43
C SER A 15 -7.41 8.14 -6.22
N ILE A 16 -8.01 8.38 -5.05
CA ILE A 16 -7.24 8.59 -3.81
C ILE A 16 -6.38 7.37 -3.48
N HIS A 17 -6.92 6.17 -3.59
CA HIS A 17 -6.17 4.95 -3.26
C HIS A 17 -5.03 4.71 -4.24
N LEU A 18 -5.26 4.90 -5.54
CA LEU A 18 -4.20 4.79 -6.55
C LEU A 18 -3.11 5.84 -6.36
N MET A 19 -3.47 7.09 -6.06
CA MET A 19 -2.49 8.15 -5.83
C MET A 19 -1.73 7.96 -4.51
N THR A 20 -2.45 7.68 -3.42
CA THR A 20 -1.85 7.64 -2.08
C THR A 20 -1.07 6.36 -1.84
N ILE A 21 -1.66 5.22 -2.21
CA ILE A 21 -1.06 3.91 -1.90
C ILE A 21 -0.21 3.45 -3.06
N GLY A 22 -0.67 3.65 -4.30
CA GLY A 22 0.12 3.36 -5.50
C GLY A 22 1.29 4.33 -5.63
N PHE A 23 1.04 5.58 -6.02
CA PHE A 23 2.15 6.50 -6.34
C PHE A 23 2.97 6.90 -5.11
N MET A 24 2.34 7.48 -4.07
CA MET A 24 3.07 7.95 -2.89
C MET A 24 3.66 6.78 -2.08
N GLY A 25 2.89 5.70 -1.88
CA GLY A 25 3.37 4.51 -1.16
C GLY A 25 4.58 3.85 -1.84
N LEU A 26 4.60 3.71 -3.16
CA LEU A 26 5.75 3.16 -3.88
C LEU A 26 6.95 4.12 -3.87
N THR A 27 6.70 5.42 -3.98
CA THR A 27 7.74 6.45 -3.86
C THR A 27 8.40 6.36 -2.49
N ILE A 28 7.62 6.33 -1.41
CA ILE A 28 8.13 6.14 -0.04
C ILE A 28 8.88 4.82 0.04
N LYS A 29 8.35 3.72 -0.51
CA LYS A 29 9.01 2.41 -0.47
C LYS A 29 10.44 2.46 -1.06
N LEU A 30 10.61 3.20 -2.15
CA LEU A 30 11.87 3.34 -2.87
C LEU A 30 12.84 4.30 -2.16
N TYR A 31 12.37 5.50 -1.81
CA TYR A 31 13.23 6.57 -1.32
C TYR A 31 13.46 6.55 0.19
N LEU A 32 12.49 6.10 0.99
CA LEU A 32 12.61 6.09 2.45
C LEU A 32 13.88 5.36 2.92
N PRO A 33 14.22 4.15 2.44
CA PRO A 33 15.43 3.46 2.92
C PRO A 33 16.74 4.14 2.51
N MET A 34 16.72 4.99 1.47
CA MET A 34 17.88 5.81 1.07
C MET A 34 17.98 7.09 1.89
N MET A 35 16.85 7.68 2.27
CA MET A 35 16.80 8.94 3.04
C MET A 35 16.89 8.73 4.56
N LEU A 36 16.55 7.54 5.05
CA LEU A 36 16.51 7.23 6.48
C LEU A 36 17.90 7.18 7.17
N PRO A 37 18.98 6.65 6.54
CA PRO A 37 20.29 6.57 7.17
C PRO A 37 20.85 7.88 7.75
N PRO A 38 20.86 9.02 7.01
CA PRO A 38 21.33 10.29 7.57
C PRO A 38 20.43 10.85 8.67
N ILE A 39 19.16 10.44 8.76
CA ILE A 39 18.21 10.93 9.76
C ILE A 39 18.35 10.15 11.08
N ILE A 40 18.49 8.82 11.00
CA ILE A 40 18.48 7.93 12.17
C ILE A 40 19.89 7.60 12.66
N GLY A 41 20.93 7.88 11.87
CA GLY A 41 22.29 7.49 12.23
C GLY A 41 22.46 5.97 12.20
N ARG A 42 21.92 5.29 11.18
CA ARG A 42 22.06 3.82 11.01
C ARG A 42 22.24 3.46 9.55
N VAL A 43 23.04 2.44 9.26
CA VAL A 43 23.20 1.92 7.90
C VAL A 43 22.07 0.94 7.58
N ILE A 44 21.47 1.05 6.39
CA ILE A 44 20.43 0.14 5.91
C ILE A 44 21.00 -0.77 4.81
N LYS A 45 20.94 -2.08 5.04
CA LYS A 45 21.44 -3.09 4.10
C LYS A 45 20.36 -3.49 3.09
N PHE A 46 20.39 -2.87 1.91
CA PHE A 46 19.42 -3.12 0.83
C PHE A 46 19.36 -4.58 0.36
N GLN A 47 20.42 -5.37 0.54
CA GLN A 47 20.44 -6.79 0.16
C GLN A 47 19.42 -7.63 0.95
N ARG A 48 18.93 -7.12 2.09
CA ARG A 48 17.93 -7.78 2.92
C ARG A 48 16.49 -7.45 2.53
N PHE A 49 16.31 -6.56 1.54
CA PHE A 49 14.98 -6.17 1.09
C PHE A 49 14.38 -7.25 0.21
N ASN A 50 13.09 -7.52 0.39
CA ASN A 50 12.33 -8.44 -0.42
C ASN A 50 11.14 -7.73 -1.08
N LEU A 51 10.55 -8.39 -2.08
CA LEU A 51 9.43 -7.85 -2.85
C LEU A 51 8.06 -8.20 -2.25
N ILE A 52 8.01 -8.95 -1.14
CA ILE A 52 6.75 -9.42 -0.54
C ILE A 52 5.79 -8.26 -0.20
N PRO A 53 6.23 -7.18 0.50
CA PRO A 53 5.36 -6.04 0.76
C PRO A 53 4.85 -5.37 -0.52
N LEU A 54 5.67 -5.36 -1.57
CA LEU A 54 5.28 -4.77 -2.86
C LEU A 54 4.17 -5.59 -3.52
N TYR A 55 4.34 -6.91 -3.62
CA TYR A 55 3.34 -7.77 -4.25
C TYR A 55 2.01 -7.72 -3.52
N LEU A 56 2.02 -7.72 -2.18
CA LEU A 56 0.79 -7.56 -1.39
C LEU A 56 0.08 -6.24 -1.69
N LEU A 57 0.84 -5.14 -1.81
CA LEU A 57 0.29 -3.83 -2.09
C LEU A 57 -0.28 -3.75 -3.52
N LEU A 58 0.39 -4.34 -4.52
CA LEU A 58 -0.12 -4.45 -5.89
C LEU A 58 -1.38 -5.31 -5.98
N ILE A 59 -1.43 -6.44 -5.27
CA ILE A 59 -2.62 -7.31 -5.20
C ILE A 59 -3.77 -6.55 -4.55
N ALA A 60 -3.52 -5.82 -3.46
CA ALA A 60 -4.54 -5.04 -2.79
C ALA A 60 -5.13 -3.94 -3.69
N LEU A 61 -4.28 -3.23 -4.43
CA LEU A 61 -4.72 -2.24 -5.42
C LEU A 61 -5.51 -2.90 -6.57
N GLY A 62 -5.06 -4.05 -7.06
CA GLY A 62 -5.79 -4.84 -8.05
C GLY A 62 -7.18 -5.23 -7.57
N LEU A 63 -7.29 -5.76 -6.34
CA LEU A 63 -8.57 -6.10 -5.72
C LEU A 63 -9.48 -4.87 -5.55
N ARG A 64 -8.92 -3.71 -5.23
CA ARG A 64 -9.67 -2.45 -5.15
C ARG A 64 -10.26 -2.07 -6.51
N ILE A 65 -9.45 -2.11 -7.57
CA ILE A 65 -9.88 -1.79 -8.94
C ILE A 65 -10.98 -2.77 -9.38
N ILE A 66 -10.74 -4.08 -9.23
CA ILE A 66 -11.68 -5.12 -9.62
C ILE A 66 -12.98 -5.00 -8.81
N GLY A 67 -12.88 -4.83 -7.49
CA GLY A 67 -14.02 -4.65 -6.60
C GLY A 67 -14.86 -3.44 -6.99
N MET A 68 -14.21 -2.34 -7.39
CA MET A 68 -14.89 -1.13 -7.84
C MET A 68 -15.61 -1.31 -9.19
N PHE A 69 -14.98 -1.97 -10.17
CA PHE A 69 -15.63 -2.28 -11.44
C PHE A 69 -16.84 -3.19 -11.24
N LEU A 70 -16.72 -4.23 -10.40
CA LEU A 70 -17.80 -5.18 -10.16
C LEU A 70 -18.93 -4.60 -9.28
N LEU A 71 -18.65 -3.64 -8.39
CA LEU A 71 -19.66 -2.98 -7.56
C LEU A 71 -20.72 -2.23 -8.36
N THR A 72 -20.41 -1.85 -9.60
CA THR A 72 -21.43 -1.31 -10.53
C THR A 72 -22.56 -2.30 -10.84
N SER A 73 -22.35 -3.60 -10.53
CA SER A 73 -23.30 -4.68 -10.78
C SER A 73 -23.91 -5.32 -9.52
N ASN A 74 -23.28 -5.24 -8.33
CA ASN A 74 -23.78 -5.90 -7.11
C ASN A 74 -23.28 -5.26 -5.79
N ASN A 75 -24.19 -5.11 -4.82
CA ASN A 75 -23.94 -4.46 -3.53
C ASN A 75 -23.09 -5.29 -2.53
N GLU A 76 -23.03 -6.62 -2.67
CA GLU A 76 -22.29 -7.49 -1.74
C GLU A 76 -20.75 -7.36 -1.88
N LEU A 77 -20.28 -6.71 -2.95
CA LEU A 77 -18.87 -6.56 -3.28
C LEU A 77 -18.15 -5.45 -2.50
N LEU A 78 -18.88 -4.69 -1.67
CA LEU A 78 -18.32 -3.80 -0.64
C LEU A 78 -17.33 -4.53 0.27
N LEU A 79 -17.53 -5.84 0.49
CA LEU A 79 -16.66 -6.68 1.30
C LEU A 79 -15.27 -6.85 0.66
N ILE A 80 -15.20 -6.96 -0.68
CA ILE A 80 -13.93 -7.06 -1.43
C ILE A 80 -13.14 -5.75 -1.36
N ILE A 81 -13.84 -4.62 -1.41
CA ILE A 81 -13.20 -3.31 -1.19
C ILE A 81 -12.67 -3.21 0.24
N GLY A 82 -13.41 -3.71 1.23
CA GLY A 82 -12.96 -3.78 2.62
C GLY A 82 -11.71 -4.63 2.83
N THR A 83 -11.62 -5.81 2.20
CA THR A 83 -10.45 -6.71 2.35
C THR A 83 -9.19 -6.15 1.71
N SER A 84 -9.31 -5.35 0.65
CA SER A 84 -8.15 -4.65 0.05
C SER A 84 -7.43 -3.75 1.06
N GLY A 85 -8.16 -3.06 1.93
CA GLY A 85 -7.60 -2.18 2.96
C GLY A 85 -6.75 -2.95 3.97
N TRP A 86 -7.21 -4.12 4.42
CA TRP A 86 -6.46 -4.97 5.34
C TRP A 86 -5.14 -5.48 4.73
N LEU A 87 -5.15 -5.83 3.46
CA LEU A 87 -3.93 -6.23 2.76
C LEU A 87 -2.90 -5.09 2.68
N ILE A 88 -3.35 -3.86 2.50
CA ILE A 88 -2.47 -2.67 2.52
C ILE A 88 -1.82 -2.52 3.90
N ILE A 89 -2.59 -2.65 4.99
CA ILE A 89 -2.06 -2.56 6.35
C ILE A 89 -1.01 -3.65 6.60
N ILE A 90 -1.28 -4.88 6.18
CA ILE A 90 -0.34 -6.00 6.30
C ILE A 90 0.94 -5.71 5.49
N ALA A 91 0.81 -5.19 4.26
CA ALA A 91 1.95 -4.81 3.43
C ALA A 91 2.81 -3.73 4.12
N LEU A 92 2.19 -2.69 4.68
CA LEU A 92 2.88 -1.62 5.41
C LEU A 92 3.62 -2.17 6.64
N PHE A 93 2.98 -3.04 7.42
CA PHE A 93 3.59 -3.65 8.59
C PHE A 93 4.81 -4.51 8.23
N LEU A 94 4.69 -5.31 7.17
CA LEU A 94 5.81 -6.12 6.67
C LEU A 94 6.95 -5.25 6.14
N TYR A 95 6.64 -4.15 5.44
CA TYR A 95 7.63 -3.19 4.96
C TYR A 95 8.39 -2.53 6.13
N ALA A 96 7.68 -2.06 7.15
CA ALA A 96 8.29 -1.47 8.35
C ALA A 96 9.20 -2.49 9.08
N ARG A 97 8.72 -3.74 9.26
CA ARG A 97 9.51 -4.81 9.85
C ARG A 97 10.76 -5.13 9.04
N MET A 98 10.66 -5.10 7.70
CA MET A 98 11.77 -5.33 6.79
C MET A 98 12.84 -4.24 6.91
N ILE A 99 12.45 -2.96 6.95
CA ILE A 99 13.39 -1.86 7.19
C ILE A 99 14.10 -2.07 8.53
N HIS A 100 13.35 -2.31 9.61
CA HIS A 100 13.92 -2.49 10.95
C HIS A 100 14.95 -3.63 11.00
N LYS A 101 14.65 -4.79 10.39
CA LYS A 101 15.59 -5.93 10.28
C LYS A 101 16.83 -5.63 9.42
N SER A 102 16.75 -4.63 8.56
CA SER A 102 17.81 -4.26 7.63
C SER A 102 18.74 -3.19 8.19
N MET A 103 18.41 -2.60 9.34
CA MET A 103 19.27 -1.65 10.05
C MET A 103 20.44 -2.37 10.73
N ASP A 104 21.65 -1.85 10.56
CA ASP A 104 22.85 -2.24 11.30
C ASP A 104 23.37 -1.04 12.10
N VAL A 105 24.03 -1.31 13.22
CA VAL A 105 24.58 -0.29 14.14
C VAL A 105 25.99 0.14 13.71
N ARG A 106 26.60 -0.58 12.76
CA ARG A 106 27.95 -0.30 12.27
C ARG A 106 27.93 0.82 11.24
N PHE A 107 28.48 1.98 11.63
CA PHE A 107 28.98 3.01 10.72
C PHE A 107 30.40 2.68 10.28
#